data_AF-A0A8J4PMW7-F1
#
_entry.id   AF-A0A8J4PMW7-F1
#
_cell.length_a   1.000
_cell.length_b   1.000
_cell.length_c   1.000
_cell.angle_alpha   90.00
_cell.angle_beta   90.00
_cell.angle_gamma   90.00
#
_symmetry.space_group_name_H-M   'P 1'
#
loop_
_entity.id
_entity.type
_entity.pdbx_description
1 polymer ?
#
loop_
_entity_poly.entity_id
_entity_poly.type
_entity_poly.pdbx_seq_one_letter_code
_entity_poly.pdbx_strand_id
1 'polypeptide(L)'
;MVSKEEVAKHNTRSDCWIIVHGKVFDCSKFHSEHPGEGINDQYIADHAGKDVSDLFEKFHGSNEAFEMLEDAEDGRHKHIKYIGELDE
;
A
#
# COMPACT_ATOMS: atom_id res chain seq x y z
N MET A 1 -7.77 8.15 12.36
CA MET A 1 -7.74 8.80 11.03
C MET A 1 -6.35 9.37 10.84
N VAL A 2 -5.78 9.19 9.65
CA VAL A 2 -4.40 9.55 9.29
C VAL A 2 -4.45 10.66 8.25
N SER A 3 -3.70 11.75 8.40
CA SER A 3 -3.72 12.83 7.40
C SER A 3 -2.84 12.52 6.19
N LYS A 4 -3.14 13.15 5.04
CA LYS A 4 -2.29 13.03 3.84
C LYS A 4 -0.86 13.52 4.09
N GLU A 5 -0.68 14.55 4.90
CA GLU A 5 0.63 15.07 5.28
C GLU A 5 1.42 14.08 6.14
N GLU A 6 0.75 13.28 6.97
CA GLU A 6 1.41 12.22 7.71
C GLU A 6 1.88 11.12 6.78
N VAL A 7 0.99 10.63 5.89
CA VAL A 7 1.36 9.61 4.89
C VAL A 7 2.55 10.07 4.05
N ALA A 8 2.58 11.33 3.62
CA ALA A 8 3.65 11.87 2.78
C ALA A 8 5.05 11.87 3.44
N LYS A 9 5.16 11.69 4.76
CA LYS A 9 6.44 11.53 5.46
C LYS A 9 7.04 10.13 5.28
N HIS A 10 6.19 9.13 5.06
CA HIS A 10 6.56 7.73 4.88
C HIS A 10 6.76 7.43 3.39
N ASN A 11 7.79 8.05 2.82
CA ASN A 11 8.01 8.15 1.37
C ASN A 11 9.31 7.47 0.87
N THR A 12 9.83 6.48 1.60
CA THR A 12 11.07 5.76 1.22
C THR A 12 10.84 4.26 1.18
N ARG A 13 11.73 3.51 0.50
CA ARG A 13 11.63 2.05 0.44
C ARG A 13 11.60 1.37 1.81
N SER A 14 12.32 1.89 2.81
CA SER A 14 12.33 1.32 4.16
C SER A 14 11.21 1.85 5.07
N ASP A 15 10.50 2.86 4.61
CA ASP A 15 9.42 3.54 5.33
C ASP A 15 8.39 4.03 4.31
N CYS A 16 7.55 3.10 3.85
CA CYS A 16 6.70 3.24 2.68
C CYS A 16 5.25 3.07 3.08
N TRP A 17 4.51 4.17 3.18
CA TRP A 17 3.06 4.12 3.32
C TRP A 17 2.39 4.48 1.99
N ILE A 18 1.25 3.86 1.72
CA ILE A 18 0.42 4.17 0.56
C ILE A 18 -1.03 4.32 0.97
N ILE A 19 -1.80 5.06 0.18
CA ILE A 19 -3.25 5.15 0.32
C ILE A 19 -3.90 4.34 -0.81
N VAL A 20 -4.85 3.48 -0.44
CA VAL A 20 -5.70 2.75 -1.37
C VAL A 20 -7.14 2.86 -0.86
N HIS A 21 -8.03 3.44 -1.66
CA HIS A 21 -9.45 3.61 -1.34
C HIS A 21 -9.72 4.29 0.01
N GLY A 22 -8.95 5.33 0.34
CA GLY A 22 -9.08 6.05 1.60
C GLY A 22 -8.49 5.31 2.81
N LYS A 23 -7.84 4.16 2.62
CA LYS A 23 -7.17 3.41 3.67
C LYS A 23 -5.66 3.51 3.56
N VAL A 24 -4.98 3.61 4.69
CA VAL A 24 -3.52 3.74 4.76
C VAL A 24 -2.88 2.41 5.12
N PHE A 25 -1.88 2.02 4.33
CA PHE A 25 -1.14 0.78 4.51
C PHE A 25 0.37 1.03 4.57
N ASP A 26 1.07 0.38 5.49
CA ASP A 26 2.53 0.29 5.53
C ASP A 26 2.99 -0.92 4.71
N CYS A 27 3.69 -0.65 3.62
CA CYS A 27 4.24 -1.61 2.68
C CYS A 27 5.77 -1.72 2.76
N SER A 28 6.40 -1.19 3.82
CA SER A 28 7.87 -1.14 3.97
C SER A 28 8.54 -2.52 3.81
N LYS A 29 7.83 -3.60 4.14
CA LYS A 29 8.32 -4.98 4.08
C LYS A 29 7.76 -5.80 2.93
N PHE A 30 6.94 -5.21 2.05
CA PHE A 30 6.20 -5.94 1.03
C PHE A 30 6.86 -5.91 -0.37
N HIS A 31 7.81 -5.00 -0.62
CA HIS A 31 8.42 -4.77 -1.93
C HIS A 31 8.81 -6.02 -2.73
N SER A 32 9.48 -7.00 -2.11
CA SER A 32 9.95 -8.23 -2.79
C SER A 32 8.89 -9.32 -2.89
N GLU A 33 7.74 -9.13 -2.26
CA GLU A 33 6.62 -10.06 -2.22
C GLU A 33 5.44 -9.57 -3.09
N HIS A 34 5.54 -8.37 -3.67
CA HIS A 34 4.51 -7.82 -4.55
C HIS A 34 4.34 -8.67 -5.81
N PRO A 35 3.18 -9.33 -6.01
CA PRO A 35 2.96 -10.15 -7.18
C PRO A 35 2.77 -9.27 -8.42
N GLY A 36 3.43 -9.64 -9.52
CA GLY A 36 3.30 -8.98 -10.81
C GLY A 36 4.53 -9.21 -11.69
N GLU A 37 4.36 -9.86 -12.83
CA GLU A 37 5.48 -10.02 -13.76
C GLU A 37 5.94 -8.66 -14.30
N GLY A 38 7.24 -8.36 -14.18
CA GLY A 38 7.83 -7.12 -14.70
C GLY A 38 7.69 -5.89 -13.79
N ILE A 39 7.00 -6.02 -12.65
CA ILE A 39 7.05 -5.04 -11.56
C ILE A 39 8.25 -5.41 -10.70
N ASN A 40 9.28 -4.58 -10.71
CA ASN A 40 10.41 -4.74 -9.78
C ASN A 40 10.02 -4.23 -8.38
N ASP A 41 10.81 -4.63 -7.38
CA ASP A 41 10.74 -4.12 -5.99
C ASP A 41 10.64 -2.59 -5.85
N GLN A 42 10.98 -1.85 -6.91
CA GLN A 42 11.09 -0.40 -6.93
C GLN A 42 9.74 0.29 -7.13
N TYR A 43 8.75 -0.34 -7.78
CA TYR A 43 7.49 0.33 -8.13
C TYR A 43 6.69 0.80 -6.91
N ILE A 44 6.58 -0.03 -5.88
CA ILE A 44 5.92 0.37 -4.62
C ILE A 44 6.69 1.55 -3.99
N ALA A 45 8.01 1.48 -3.96
CA ALA A 45 8.85 2.54 -3.37
C ALA A 45 8.73 3.87 -4.14
N ASP A 46 8.58 3.84 -5.46
CA ASP A 46 8.39 5.05 -6.28
C ASP A 46 7.06 5.77 -6.00
N HIS A 47 6.12 5.06 -5.38
CA HIS A 47 4.81 5.58 -4.99
C HIS A 47 4.64 5.69 -3.47
N ALA A 48 5.71 5.53 -2.70
CA ALA A 48 5.71 5.74 -1.27
C ALA A 48 5.24 7.18 -0.92
N GLY A 49 4.40 7.28 0.10
CA GLY A 49 3.81 8.53 0.59
C GLY A 49 2.67 9.08 -0.28
N LYS A 50 2.07 8.27 -1.16
CA LYS A 50 1.06 8.74 -2.14
C LYS A 50 -0.24 7.95 -2.07
N ASP A 51 -1.28 8.57 -2.61
CA ASP A 51 -2.50 7.87 -3.01
C ASP A 51 -2.28 7.18 -4.35
N VAL A 52 -2.47 5.86 -4.34
CA VAL A 52 -2.28 4.99 -5.50
C VAL A 52 -3.58 4.29 -5.89
N SER A 53 -4.74 4.74 -5.40
CA SER A 53 -6.04 4.09 -5.65
C SER A 53 -6.29 3.86 -7.15
N ASP A 54 -6.11 4.89 -7.98
CA ASP A 54 -6.32 4.79 -9.43
C ASP A 54 -5.33 3.82 -10.10
N LEU A 55 -4.08 3.80 -9.63
CA LEU A 55 -3.07 2.87 -10.12
C LEU A 55 -3.37 1.44 -9.67
N PHE A 56 -3.83 1.27 -8.43
CA PHE A 56 -4.19 -0.01 -7.86
C PHE A 56 -5.32 -0.65 -8.69
N GLU A 57 -6.41 0.07 -8.91
CA GLU A 57 -7.56 -0.37 -9.74
C GLU A 57 -7.15 -0.71 -11.18
N LYS A 58 -6.27 0.09 -11.77
CA LYS A 58 -5.83 -0.11 -13.15
C LYS A 58 -5.07 -1.42 -13.35
N PHE A 59 -4.28 -1.84 -12.36
CA PHE A 59 -3.34 -2.96 -12.50
C PHE A 59 -3.75 -4.22 -11.73
N HIS A 60 -4.62 -4.11 -10.72
CA HIS A 60 -5.03 -5.23 -9.88
C HIS A 60 -6.51 -5.59 -10.14
N GLY A 61 -6.76 -6.22 -11.29
CA GLY A 61 -8.12 -6.67 -11.65
C GLY A 61 -8.52 -8.02 -11.08
N SER A 62 -7.63 -8.72 -10.35
CA SER A 62 -7.93 -9.98 -9.68
C SER A 62 -8.30 -9.75 -8.22
N ASN A 63 -9.08 -10.68 -7.65
CA ASN A 63 -9.47 -10.62 -6.23
C ASN A 63 -8.27 -10.72 -5.28
N GLU A 64 -7.17 -11.35 -5.71
CA GLU A 64 -6.01 -11.64 -4.85
C GLU A 64 -5.42 -10.38 -4.21
N ALA A 65 -5.27 -9.29 -4.96
CA ALA A 65 -4.72 -8.04 -4.41
C ALA A 65 -5.66 -7.38 -3.39
N PHE A 66 -6.97 -7.46 -3.61
CA PHE A 66 -7.97 -6.98 -2.67
C PHE A 66 -7.99 -7.83 -1.40
N GLU A 67 -7.94 -9.17 -1.54
CA GLU A 67 -7.84 -10.09 -0.41
C GLU A 67 -6.58 -9.83 0.44
N MET A 68 -5.45 -9.47 -0.18
CA MET A 68 -4.24 -9.08 0.57
C MET A 68 -4.43 -7.80 1.40
N LEU A 69 -5.18 -6.82 0.90
CA LEU A 69 -5.53 -5.61 1.66
C LEU A 69 -6.52 -5.93 2.78
N GLU A 70 -7.55 -6.75 2.52
CA GLU A 70 -8.48 -7.23 3.55
C GLU A 70 -7.76 -8.00 4.66
N ASP A 71 -6.83 -8.89 4.29
CA ASP A 71 -5.96 -9.58 5.23
C ASP A 71 -5.12 -8.60 6.05
N ALA A 72 -4.63 -7.51 5.46
CA ALA A 72 -3.87 -6.50 6.17
C ALA A 72 -4.74 -5.69 7.16
N GLU A 73 -5.99 -5.38 6.78
CA GLU A 73 -6.98 -4.74 7.64
C GLU A 73 -7.34 -5.61 8.85
N ASP A 74 -7.49 -6.90 8.64
CA ASP A 74 -7.72 -7.89 9.70
C ASP A 74 -6.45 -8.18 10.54
N GLY A 75 -5.30 -7.63 10.17
CA GLY A 75 -4.00 -7.91 10.79
C GLY A 75 -3.46 -9.33 10.53
N ARG A 76 -3.98 -10.01 9.50
CA ARG A 76 -3.58 -11.34 9.05
C ARG A 76 -2.46 -11.32 8.02
N HIS A 77 -2.28 -10.21 7.30
CA HIS A 77 -1.19 -10.07 6.32
C HIS A 77 0.16 -9.85 7.03
N LYS A 78 1.18 -10.60 6.60
CA LYS A 78 2.48 -10.63 7.30
C LYS A 78 3.37 -9.42 7.02
N HIS A 79 3.28 -8.85 5.81
CA HIS A 79 4.23 -7.85 5.29
C HIS A 79 3.60 -6.52 4.87
N ILE A 80 2.27 -6.44 4.89
CA ILE A 80 1.48 -5.22 4.70
C ILE A 80 0.75 -5.01 6.00
N LYS A 81 0.77 -3.79 6.54
CA LYS A 81 0.05 -3.47 7.78
C LYS A 81 -0.96 -2.37 7.52
N TYR A 82 -2.18 -2.57 7.98
CA TYR A 82 -3.16 -1.50 8.00
C TYR A 82 -2.82 -0.49 9.11
N ILE A 83 -2.79 0.78 8.75
CA ILE A 83 -2.48 1.90 9.65
C ILE A 83 -3.77 2.59 10.11
N GLY A 84 -4.77 2.68 9.24
CA GLY A 84 -6.06 3.28 9.54
C GLY A 84 -6.71 3.95 8.34
N GLU A 85 -7.90 4.48 8.55
CA GLU A 85 -8.61 5.34 7.60
C GLU A 85 -7.89 6.68 7.42
N LEU A 86 -7.89 7.20 6.19
CA LEU A 86 -7.45 8.54 5.85
C LEU A 86 -8.45 9.57 6.39
N ASP A 87 -7.94 10.69 6.90
CA ASP A 87 -8.72 11.87 7.24
C ASP A 87 -9.01 12.66 5.95
N GLU A 88 -10.28 13.02 5.71
CA GLU A 88 -10.73 13.69 4.48
C GLU A 88 -10.16 15.11 4.30
#